data_AF-A0A6A7GB88-F1
#
_entry.id   AF-A0A6A7GB88-F1
#
_cell.length_a   1.000
_cell.length_b   1.000
_cell.length_c   1.000
_cell.angle_alpha   90.00
_cell.angle_beta   90.00
_cell.angle_gamma   90.00
#
_symmetry.space_group_name_H-M   'P 1'
#
loop_
_entity.id
_entity.type
_entity.pdbx_description
1 polymer ?
#
loop_
_entity_poly.entity_id
_entity_poly.type
_entity_poly.pdbx_seq_one_letter_code
_entity_poly.pdbx_strand_id
1 'polypeptide(L)'
;MGVDMKKGLSAAFIVVILLLLSTYFMGEKVQKETKKFFTQQSEKGISYKLINYDKGFFASRLKSEITVQVDSGPGVTFIIDTLIKHYPYKATLSSQVKFTSAMLNKKAKQYFSTSQWLSSEMQVSLLGTVTGDVNIVSGAYKSEQEKFSNK
;
A
#
# COMPACT_ATOMS: atom_id res chain seq x y z
N MET A 1 -17.71 9.48 -46.74
CA MET A 1 -17.29 8.63 -45.59
C MET A 1 -15.83 8.82 -45.13
N GLY A 2 -15.03 9.73 -45.71
CA GLY A 2 -13.56 9.75 -45.50
C GLY A 2 -12.97 10.85 -44.62
N VAL A 3 -13.73 11.85 -44.19
CA VAL A 3 -13.22 12.98 -43.38
C VAL A 3 -13.62 12.83 -41.90
N ASP A 4 -14.87 12.49 -41.61
CA ASP A 4 -15.36 12.35 -40.23
C ASP A 4 -14.75 11.14 -39.52
N MET A 5 -14.48 10.05 -40.24
CA MET A 5 -13.82 8.86 -39.70
C MET A 5 -12.34 9.12 -39.34
N LYS A 6 -11.65 9.94 -40.13
CA LYS A 6 -10.27 10.37 -39.86
C LYS A 6 -10.21 11.32 -38.66
N LYS A 7 -11.14 12.27 -38.56
CA LYS A 7 -11.29 13.17 -37.40
C LYS A 7 -11.62 12.40 -36.11
N GLY A 8 -12.50 11.40 -36.19
CA GLY A 8 -12.82 10.51 -35.07
C GLY A 8 -11.63 9.68 -34.61
N LEU A 9 -10.83 9.15 -35.55
CA LEU A 9 -9.62 8.40 -35.22
C LEU A 9 -8.55 9.29 -34.57
N SER A 10 -8.35 10.50 -35.08
CA SER A 10 -7.43 11.49 -34.49
C SER A 10 -7.88 11.92 -33.09
N ALA A 11 -9.18 12.15 -32.88
CA ALA A 11 -9.72 12.51 -31.57
C ALA A 11 -9.53 11.37 -30.56
N ALA A 12 -9.82 10.12 -30.96
CA ALA A 12 -9.60 8.94 -30.11
C ALA A 12 -8.12 8.80 -29.71
N PHE A 13 -7.20 9.01 -30.66
CA PHE A 13 -5.76 8.97 -30.39
C PHE A 13 -5.32 10.03 -29.37
N ILE A 14 -5.80 11.27 -29.51
CA ILE A 14 -5.53 12.35 -28.55
C ILE A 14 -6.04 11.98 -27.16
N VAL A 15 -7.25 11.43 -27.05
CA VAL A 15 -7.82 10.99 -25.77
C VAL A 15 -6.96 9.91 -25.13
N VAL A 16 -6.52 8.91 -25.90
CA VAL A 16 -5.63 7.85 -25.40
C VAL A 16 -4.31 8.43 -24.87
N ILE A 17 -3.69 9.37 -25.60
CA ILE A 17 -2.48 10.05 -25.15
C ILE A 17 -2.71 10.78 -23.84
N LEU A 18 -3.80 11.54 -23.73
CA LEU A 18 -4.13 12.28 -22.51
C LEU A 18 -4.29 11.34 -21.31
N LEU A 19 -4.99 10.21 -21.48
CA LEU A 19 -5.16 9.22 -20.42
C LEU A 19 -3.83 8.59 -19.98
N LEU A 20 -2.94 8.29 -20.93
CA LEU A 20 -1.61 7.76 -20.63
C LEU A 20 -0.75 8.79 -19.88
N LEU A 21 -0.77 10.06 -20.31
CA LEU A 21 -0.06 11.14 -19.62
C LEU A 21 -0.59 11.36 -18.20
N SER A 22 -1.90 11.33 -18.00
CA SER A 22 -2.50 11.45 -16.67
C SER A 22 -2.13 10.26 -15.76
N THR A 23 -2.07 9.04 -16.32
CA THR A 23 -1.63 7.85 -15.59
C THR A 23 -0.17 7.98 -15.15
N TYR A 24 0.70 8.45 -16.05
CA TYR A 24 2.10 8.73 -15.75
C TYR A 24 2.23 9.78 -14.62
N PHE A 25 1.49 10.89 -14.74
CA PHE A 25 1.49 11.96 -13.75
C PHE A 25 1.03 11.47 -12.37
N MET A 26 0.01 10.61 -12.32
CA MET A 26 -0.43 9.98 -11.07
C MET A 26 0.68 9.15 -10.45
N GLY A 27 1.39 8.35 -11.23
CA GLY A 27 2.53 7.55 -10.77
C GLY A 27 3.68 8.41 -10.21
N GLU A 28 4.00 9.54 -10.87
CA GLU A 28 4.95 10.54 -10.35
C GLU A 28 4.50 11.13 -9.01
N LYS A 29 3.24 11.57 -8.94
CA LYS A 29 2.67 12.18 -7.73
C LYS A 29 2.72 11.21 -6.55
N VAL A 30 2.26 9.97 -6.73
CA VAL A 30 2.26 8.96 -5.67
C VAL A 30 3.68 8.65 -5.20
N GLN A 31 4.63 8.50 -6.11
CA GLN A 31 6.02 8.25 -5.74
C GLN A 31 6.61 9.42 -4.93
N LYS A 32 6.35 10.66 -5.35
CA LYS A 32 6.83 11.87 -4.67
C LYS A 32 6.27 11.98 -3.26
N GLU A 33 4.95 11.83 -3.10
CA GLU A 33 4.31 11.88 -1.77
C GLU A 33 4.74 10.71 -0.88
N THR A 34 4.91 9.51 -1.45
CA THR A 34 5.43 8.35 -0.70
C THR A 34 6.83 8.62 -0.17
N LYS A 35 7.75 9.10 -1.02
CA LYS A 35 9.12 9.45 -0.59
C LYS A 35 9.08 10.53 0.49
N LYS A 36 8.25 11.56 0.31
CA LYS A 36 8.07 12.63 1.29
C LYS A 36 7.61 12.10 2.64
N PHE A 37 6.59 11.25 2.66
CA PHE A 37 6.08 10.62 3.88
C PHE A 37 7.19 9.87 4.65
N PHE A 38 7.98 9.04 3.96
CA PHE A 38 9.07 8.29 4.61
C PHE A 38 10.32 9.14 4.95
N THR A 39 10.39 10.39 4.50
CA THR A 39 11.43 11.34 4.93
C THR A 39 11.01 12.21 6.12
N GLN A 40 9.72 12.21 6.48
CA GLN A 40 9.22 12.94 7.63
C GLN A 40 9.67 12.24 8.93
N GLN A 41 9.90 13.04 9.96
CA GLN A 41 10.44 12.56 11.23
C GLN A 41 9.43 11.60 11.90
N SER A 42 9.92 10.41 12.27
CA SER A 42 9.18 9.40 13.02
C SER A 42 8.49 9.97 14.26
N GLU A 43 7.22 9.63 14.47
CA GLU A 43 6.49 9.97 15.70
C GLU A 43 7.06 9.21 16.90
N LYS A 44 6.89 9.74 18.12
CA LYS A 44 7.38 9.08 19.34
C LYS A 44 6.81 7.67 19.44
N GLY A 45 7.68 6.66 19.38
CA GLY A 45 7.32 5.26 19.50
C GLY A 45 6.95 4.55 18.19
N ILE A 46 6.94 5.23 17.04
CA ILE A 46 6.70 4.59 15.73
C ILE A 46 7.75 5.03 14.74
N SER A 47 8.51 4.07 14.21
CA SER A 47 9.51 4.30 13.16
C SER A 47 9.02 3.77 11.82
N TYR A 48 9.11 4.59 10.78
CA TYR A 48 8.76 4.24 9.41
C TYR A 48 10.01 4.19 8.55
N LYS A 49 10.16 3.14 7.76
CA LYS A 49 11.30 2.99 6.83
C LYS A 49 10.83 2.51 5.47
N LEU A 50 11.23 3.22 4.43
CA LEU A 50 11.09 2.76 3.06
C LEU A 50 12.19 1.73 2.76
N ILE A 51 11.81 0.48 2.46
CA ILE A 51 12.78 -0.55 2.06
C ILE A 51 13.04 -0.45 0.56
N ASN A 52 11.96 -0.43 -0.24
CA ASN A 52 12.05 -0.36 -1.68
C ASN A 52 10.82 0.30 -2.29
N TYR A 53 11.01 0.99 -3.41
CA TYR A 53 9.95 1.48 -4.27
C TYR A 53 10.32 1.15 -5.72
N ASP A 54 9.68 0.15 -6.30
CA ASP A 54 9.84 -0.23 -7.70
C ASP A 54 8.70 0.39 -8.51
N LYS A 55 9.04 1.36 -9.37
CA LYS A 55 8.06 2.15 -10.11
C LYS A 55 7.84 1.56 -11.51
N GLY A 56 6.60 1.17 -11.78
CA GLY A 56 6.14 0.90 -13.15
C GLY A 56 5.13 1.94 -13.64
N PHE A 57 4.82 1.87 -14.93
CA PHE A 57 3.90 2.82 -15.57
C PHE A 57 2.47 2.69 -15.03
N PHE A 58 1.89 1.49 -15.11
CA PHE A 58 0.53 1.20 -14.62
C PHE A 58 0.48 0.72 -13.17
N ALA A 59 1.60 0.21 -12.65
CA ALA A 59 1.65 -0.25 -11.27
C ALA A 59 3.05 -0.10 -10.68
N SER A 60 3.12 0.22 -9.39
CA SER A 60 4.35 0.22 -8.59
C SER A 60 4.25 -0.79 -7.46
N ARG A 61 5.40 -1.27 -6.99
CA ARG A 61 5.52 -2.10 -5.79
C ARG A 61 6.29 -1.33 -4.73
N LEU A 62 5.65 -1.11 -3.59
CA LEU A 62 6.23 -0.46 -2.43
C LEU A 62 6.44 -1.51 -1.34
N LYS A 63 7.63 -1.56 -0.78
CA LYS A 63 7.93 -2.34 0.42
C LYS A 63 8.39 -1.40 1.53
N SER A 64 7.70 -1.41 2.66
CA SER A 64 8.03 -0.59 3.81
C SER A 64 8.10 -1.41 5.09
N GLU A 65 8.77 -0.85 6.08
CA GLU A 65 8.89 -1.38 7.42
C GLU A 65 8.33 -0.37 8.41
N ILE A 66 7.52 -0.86 9.35
CA ILE A 66 7.01 -0.07 10.47
C ILE A 66 7.45 -0.78 11.75
N THR A 67 8.13 -0.05 12.63
CA THR A 67 8.47 -0.55 13.96
C THR A 67 7.70 0.25 15.00
N VAL A 68 6.88 -0.46 15.79
CA VAL A 68 6.15 0.13 16.92
C VAL A 68 6.85 -0.27 18.21
N GLN A 69 7.32 0.70 18.97
CA GLN A 69 7.80 0.47 20.32
C GLN A 69 6.61 0.29 21.26
N VAL A 70 6.65 -0.79 22.04
CA VAL A 70 5.64 -1.06 23.06
C VAL A 70 6.32 -0.82 24.39
N ASP A 71 5.96 0.27 25.08
CA ASP A 71 6.47 0.75 26.37
C ASP A 71 7.79 0.11 26.86
N SER A 72 7.68 -1.02 27.58
CA SER A 72 8.77 -1.72 28.26
C SER A 72 9.21 -3.03 27.58
N GLY A 73 8.69 -3.30 26.38
CA GLY A 73 8.86 -4.55 25.64
C GLY A 73 9.73 -4.41 24.39
N PRO A 74 10.14 -5.55 23.79
CA PRO A 74 10.77 -5.52 22.47
C PRO A 74 9.79 -4.95 21.45
N GLY A 75 10.23 -3.97 20.68
CA GLY A 75 9.42 -3.37 19.62
C GLY A 75 8.95 -4.42 18.61
N VAL A 76 7.77 -4.17 18.03
CA VAL A 76 7.17 -5.05 17.02
C VAL A 76 7.41 -4.44 15.65
N THR A 77 8.10 -5.17 14.79
CA THR A 77 8.39 -4.75 13.42
C THR A 77 7.48 -5.48 12.42
N PHE A 78 6.87 -4.70 11.55
CA PHE A 78 6.01 -5.12 10.47
C PHE A 78 6.67 -4.82 9.13
N ILE A 79 6.48 -5.73 8.19
CA ILE A 79 6.75 -5.51 6.77
C ILE A 79 5.42 -5.32 6.07
N ILE A 80 5.32 -4.26 5.28
CA ILE A 80 4.14 -3.93 4.49
C ILE A 80 4.51 -4.01 3.02
N ASP A 81 3.92 -4.97 2.32
CA ASP A 81 4.01 -5.09 0.88
C ASP A 81 2.78 -4.40 0.26
N THR A 82 2.99 -3.35 -0.52
CA THR A 82 1.94 -2.54 -1.13
C THR A 82 2.02 -2.60 -2.65
N LEU A 83 0.92 -2.99 -3.31
CA LEU A 83 0.75 -2.85 -4.74
C LEU A 83 -0.01 -1.54 -5.01
N ILE A 84 0.61 -0.66 -5.80
CA ILE A 84 0.01 0.61 -6.19
C ILE A 84 -0.37 0.49 -7.67
N LYS A 85 -1.64 0.65 -8.03
CA LYS A 85 -2.09 0.73 -9.43
C LYS A 85 -2.39 2.19 -9.78
N HIS A 86 -1.90 2.63 -10.92
CA HIS A 86 -2.09 3.99 -11.41
C HIS A 86 -3.19 4.02 -12.47
N TYR A 87 -4.10 4.97 -12.32
CA TYR A 87 -5.14 5.30 -13.29
C TYR A 87 -5.07 6.80 -13.59
N PRO A 88 -5.68 7.28 -14.70
CA PRO A 88 -5.62 8.68 -15.10
C PRO A 88 -6.02 9.68 -14.00
N TYR A 89 -7.00 9.32 -13.15
CA TYR A 89 -7.57 10.22 -12.15
C TYR A 89 -7.42 9.75 -10.70
N LYS A 90 -6.81 8.56 -10.48
CA LYS A 90 -6.61 8.00 -9.14
C LYS A 90 -5.47 6.99 -9.09
N ALA A 91 -4.99 6.69 -7.90
CA ALA A 91 -4.22 5.50 -7.62
C ALA A 91 -4.92 4.63 -6.57
N THR A 92 -4.80 3.31 -6.68
CA THR A 92 -5.28 2.36 -5.67
C THR A 92 -4.09 1.66 -5.04
N LEU A 93 -4.04 1.59 -3.72
CA LEU A 93 -2.99 0.99 -2.93
C LEU A 93 -3.60 -0.21 -2.20
N SER A 94 -3.12 -1.41 -2.50
CA SER A 94 -3.52 -2.63 -1.81
C SER A 94 -2.34 -3.14 -1.01
N SER A 95 -2.46 -3.17 0.32
CA SER A 95 -1.37 -3.54 1.22
C SER A 95 -1.64 -4.86 1.92
N GLN A 96 -0.57 -5.64 2.10
CA GLN A 96 -0.55 -6.82 2.97
C GLN A 96 0.49 -6.61 4.06
N VAL A 97 0.10 -6.90 5.30
CA VAL A 97 0.95 -6.71 6.47
C VAL A 97 1.39 -8.05 7.03
N LYS A 98 2.67 -8.17 7.34
CA LYS A 98 3.28 -9.35 7.98
C LYS A 98 4.23 -8.90 9.08
N PHE A 99 4.47 -9.76 10.06
CA PHE A 99 5.55 -9.53 11.03
C PHE A 99 6.90 -9.81 10.37
N THR A 100 7.96 -9.14 10.83
CA THR A 100 9.33 -9.53 10.47
C THR A 100 9.70 -10.87 11.15
N SER A 101 9.20 -11.11 12.36
CA SER A 101 9.43 -12.36 13.10
C SER A 101 8.63 -13.53 12.53
N ALA A 102 9.32 -14.60 12.12
CA ALA A 102 8.69 -15.85 11.69
C ALA A 102 7.83 -16.48 12.80
N MET A 103 8.25 -16.33 14.06
CA MET A 103 7.49 -16.82 15.22
C MET A 103 6.16 -16.07 15.37
N LEU A 104 6.17 -14.73 15.27
CA LEU A 104 4.96 -13.93 15.33
C LEU A 104 4.03 -14.19 14.15
N ASN A 105 4.58 -14.39 12.94
CA ASN A 105 3.76 -14.83 11.80
C ASN A 105 3.10 -16.19 12.02
N LYS A 106 3.80 -17.15 12.66
CA LYS A 106 3.22 -18.46 13.00
C LYS A 106 2.09 -18.31 14.03
N LYS A 107 2.30 -17.52 15.09
CA LYS A 107 1.27 -17.20 16.09
C LYS A 107 0.06 -16.51 15.44
N ALA A 108 0.30 -15.54 14.53
CA ALA A 108 -0.76 -14.83 13.82
C ALA A 108 -1.57 -15.75 12.92
N LYS A 109 -0.90 -16.63 12.17
CA LYS A 109 -1.58 -17.63 11.35
C LYS A 109 -2.39 -18.61 12.19
N GLN A 110 -1.92 -18.97 13.39
CA GLN A 110 -2.68 -19.83 14.31
C GLN A 110 -3.94 -19.11 14.81
N TYR A 111 -3.80 -17.87 15.27
CA TYR A 111 -4.89 -17.08 15.82
C TYR A 111 -5.94 -16.68 14.77
N PHE A 112 -5.50 -16.20 13.61
CA PHE A 112 -6.39 -15.72 12.52
C PHE A 112 -6.73 -16.80 11.49
N SER A 113 -6.17 -18.01 11.62
CA SER A 113 -6.28 -19.10 10.63
C SER A 113 -5.76 -18.78 9.22
N THR A 114 -5.20 -17.59 8.99
CA THR A 114 -4.67 -17.12 7.70
C THR A 114 -3.39 -16.32 7.87
N SER A 115 -2.55 -16.30 6.84
CA SER A 115 -1.36 -15.42 6.77
C SER A 115 -1.71 -13.98 6.36
N GLN A 116 -2.90 -13.76 5.82
CA GLN A 116 -3.39 -12.44 5.38
C GLN A 116 -4.37 -11.89 6.42
N TRP A 117 -3.90 -11.76 7.65
CA TRP A 117 -4.73 -11.37 8.79
C TRP A 117 -5.01 -9.87 8.85
N LEU A 118 -4.17 -9.05 8.22
CA LEU A 118 -4.33 -7.61 8.09
C LEU A 118 -4.04 -7.19 6.63
N SER A 119 -5.02 -6.54 6.04
CA SER A 119 -4.95 -5.96 4.69
C SER A 119 -5.59 -4.59 4.67
N SER A 120 -5.18 -3.75 3.73
CA SER A 120 -5.84 -2.48 3.49
C SER A 120 -5.97 -2.21 2.00
N GLU A 121 -7.05 -1.51 1.65
CA GLU A 121 -7.24 -0.95 0.32
C GLU A 121 -7.50 0.54 0.46
N MET A 122 -6.61 1.34 -0.11
CA MET A 122 -6.72 2.79 -0.13
C MET A 122 -6.78 3.30 -1.55
N GLN A 123 -7.48 4.41 -1.76
CA GLN A 123 -7.56 5.11 -3.02
C GLN A 123 -7.16 6.56 -2.78
N VAL A 124 -6.28 7.06 -3.65
CA VAL A 124 -5.87 8.47 -3.67
C VAL A 124 -6.33 9.06 -5.01
N SER A 125 -7.18 10.08 -4.97
CA SER A 125 -7.60 10.78 -6.17
C SER A 125 -6.55 11.80 -6.64
N LEU A 126 -6.67 12.27 -7.89
CA LEU A 126 -5.81 13.33 -8.42
C LEU A 126 -5.89 14.61 -7.57
N LEU A 127 -7.04 14.89 -6.97
CA LEU A 127 -7.28 16.03 -6.09
C LEU A 127 -6.73 15.84 -4.67
N GLY A 128 -6.19 14.66 -4.35
CA GLY A 128 -5.60 14.36 -3.05
C GLY A 128 -6.57 13.82 -2.01
N THR A 129 -7.85 13.61 -2.35
CA THR A 129 -8.79 12.90 -1.48
C THR A 129 -8.33 11.45 -1.29
N VAL A 130 -8.21 11.04 -0.02
CA VAL A 130 -7.87 9.68 0.38
C VAL A 130 -9.11 9.00 0.94
N THR A 131 -9.44 7.82 0.43
CA THR A 131 -10.54 6.97 0.92
C THR A 131 -10.02 5.55 1.04
N GLY A 132 -10.49 4.76 1.99
CA GLY A 132 -10.08 3.36 2.05
C GLY A 132 -10.62 2.64 3.26
N ASP A 133 -10.36 1.33 3.25
CA ASP A 133 -10.80 0.39 4.26
C ASP A 133 -9.60 -0.42 4.76
N VAL A 134 -9.63 -0.74 6.04
CA VAL A 134 -8.67 -1.66 6.68
C VAL A 134 -9.46 -2.87 7.14
N ASN A 135 -9.03 -4.05 6.71
CA ASN A 135 -9.67 -5.30 7.08
C ASN A 135 -8.73 -6.12 7.97
N ILE A 136 -9.25 -6.47 9.15
CA ILE A 136 -8.63 -7.42 10.08
C ILE A 136 -9.55 -8.63 10.14
N VAL A 137 -9.00 -9.81 9.83
CA VAL A 137 -9.76 -11.06 9.90
C VAL A 137 -10.09 -11.37 11.37
N SER A 138 -11.27 -11.92 11.63
CA SER A 138 -11.64 -12.35 12.99
C SER A 138 -10.69 -13.44 13.49
N GLY A 139 -10.14 -13.26 14.69
CA GLY A 139 -9.34 -14.28 15.35
C GLY A 139 -10.20 -15.28 16.12
N ALA A 140 -9.66 -16.46 16.36
CA ALA A 140 -10.24 -17.46 17.25
C ALA A 140 -9.33 -17.60 18.47
N TYR A 141 -9.76 -17.07 19.62
CA TYR A 141 -9.02 -17.21 20.87
C TYR A 141 -9.25 -18.61 21.44
N LYS A 142 -8.22 -19.45 21.43
CA LYS A 142 -8.31 -20.84 21.92
C LYS A 142 -7.63 -21.04 23.28
N SER A 143 -6.63 -20.23 23.66
CA SER A 143 -6.04 -20.27 25.00
C SER A 143 -5.21 -19.03 25.35
N GLU A 144 -4.87 -18.86 26.63
CA GLU A 144 -4.01 -17.77 27.16
C GLU A 144 -2.59 -17.71 26.57
N GLN A 145 -2.16 -18.75 25.84
CA GLN A 145 -0.83 -18.84 25.22
C GLN A 145 -0.75 -18.10 23.87
N GLU A 146 -1.87 -17.62 23.31
CA GLU A 146 -1.95 -16.89 22.04
C GLU A 146 -1.60 -15.38 22.17
N LYS A 147 -0.65 -15.04 23.05
CA LYS A 147 -0.15 -13.66 23.16
C LYS A 147 0.87 -13.37 22.06
N PHE A 148 0.66 -12.25 21.35
CA PHE A 148 1.63 -11.66 20.40
C PHE A 148 2.80 -11.01 21.15
N SER A 149 3.57 -11.84 21.84
CA SER A 149 4.79 -11.47 22.56
C SER A 149 5.97 -12.27 22.01
N ASN A 150 7.14 -11.61 21.94
CA ASN A 150 8.43 -12.22 21.60
C ASN A 150 9.10 -12.92 22.80
N LYS A 151 8.44 -12.94 23.97
CA LYS A 151 8.80 -13.77 25.12
C LYS A 151 7.95 -15.02 25.15
#